data_AF-A0A7V4UHC9-F1
#
_entry.id   AF-A0A7V4UHC9-F1
#
_cell.length_a   1.000
_cell.length_b   1.000
_cell.length_c   1.000
_cell.angle_alpha   90.00
_cell.angle_beta   90.00
_cell.angle_gamma   90.00
#
_symmetry.space_group_name_H-M   'P 1'
#
loop_
_entity.id
_entity.type
_entity.pdbx_description
1 polymer ?
#
loop_
_entity_poly.entity_id
_entity_poly.type
_entity_poly.pdbx_seq_one_letter_code
_entity_poly.pdbx_strand_id
1 'polypeptide(L)'
;DVSPARIDQLYFSARNFARFAGGESASLLDDSRVNRWLQWQSSQGRAPRTVRSHRCNLLTIWKAGFERGYVKLPPRRVRKVRLDTRIPRCWTPEQFETILDAAGRIRGDAQVGIPKRLWLPALCLVGLSTGLRRGDLLSLEKSFIQPGYRVTIVQRKTGDMHTAQFGSRTIAAVEALPKRSGVLLFPWKYRTDAFTKMFSRLLKRLDLPGSFKWIRRSGATWIAQRHGVAAASVYLGHRTPGLARQNYIDPSQVTPEVFCPPGA
;
A
#
# COMPACT_ATOMS: atom_id res chain seq x y z
N ASP A 1 -10.00 16.12 -8.99
CA ASP A 1 -8.81 15.85 -9.83
C ASP A 1 -8.39 14.38 -9.84
N VAL A 2 -7.98 13.87 -11.01
CA VAL A 2 -7.47 12.50 -11.19
C VAL A 2 -5.94 12.54 -11.18
N SER A 3 -5.29 11.70 -10.37
CA SER A 3 -3.82 11.71 -10.29
C SER A 3 -3.15 11.20 -11.59
N PRO A 4 -1.95 11.69 -11.95
CA PRO A 4 -1.23 11.21 -13.14
C PRO A 4 -1.04 9.69 -13.17
N ALA A 5 -0.70 9.09 -12.03
CA ALA A 5 -0.55 7.63 -11.91
C ALA A 5 -1.87 6.87 -12.17
N ARG A 6 -3.02 7.48 -11.88
CA ARG A 6 -4.33 6.89 -12.19
C ARG A 6 -4.60 6.97 -13.70
N ILE A 7 -4.26 8.08 -14.34
CA ILE A 7 -4.35 8.27 -15.79
C ILE A 7 -3.53 7.21 -16.52
N ASP A 8 -2.27 7.00 -16.12
CA ASP A 8 -1.39 5.97 -16.71
C ASP A 8 -1.99 4.56 -16.65
N GLN A 9 -2.62 4.21 -15.52
CA GLN A 9 -3.28 2.91 -15.36
C GLN A 9 -4.51 2.75 -16.27
N LEU A 10 -5.28 3.82 -16.46
CA LEU A 10 -6.42 3.83 -17.38
C LEU A 10 -5.92 3.63 -18.81
N TYR A 11 -4.93 4.42 -19.24
CA TYR A 11 -4.31 4.28 -20.56
C TYR A 11 -3.74 2.88 -20.81
N PHE A 12 -2.98 2.34 -19.85
CA PHE A 12 -2.43 0.99 -19.97
C PHE A 12 -3.52 -0.07 -20.16
N SER A 13 -4.62 0.05 -19.43
CA SER A 13 -5.74 -0.90 -19.53
C SER A 13 -6.48 -0.77 -20.86
N ALA A 14 -6.71 0.46 -21.32
CA ALA A 14 -7.32 0.74 -22.62
C ALA A 14 -6.46 0.23 -23.77
N ARG A 15 -5.16 0.53 -23.79
CA ARG A 15 -4.23 0.03 -24.82
C ARG A 15 -4.15 -1.50 -24.81
N ASN A 16 -4.18 -2.12 -23.64
CA ASN A 16 -4.18 -3.58 -23.56
C ASN A 16 -5.48 -4.19 -24.11
N PHE A 17 -6.63 -3.55 -23.89
CA PHE A 17 -7.89 -3.95 -24.52
C PHE A 17 -7.87 -3.72 -26.03
N ALA A 18 -7.40 -2.55 -26.49
CA ALA A 18 -7.32 -2.21 -27.90
C ALA A 18 -6.50 -3.22 -28.72
N ARG A 19 -5.35 -3.64 -28.17
CA ARG A 19 -4.52 -4.71 -28.77
C ARG A 19 -5.27 -6.03 -28.92
N PHE A 20 -6.12 -6.38 -27.96
CA PHE A 20 -6.96 -7.58 -28.05
C PHE A 20 -8.12 -7.39 -29.04
N ALA A 21 -8.72 -6.21 -29.07
CA ALA A 21 -9.88 -5.89 -29.90
C ALA A 21 -9.53 -5.60 -31.37
N GLY A 22 -8.24 -5.47 -31.69
CA GLY A 22 -7.75 -5.15 -33.04
C GLY A 22 -7.86 -3.67 -33.41
N GLY A 23 -7.97 -2.77 -32.43
CA GLY A 23 -8.08 -1.32 -32.68
C GLY A 23 -8.45 -0.51 -31.45
N GLU A 24 -8.40 0.82 -31.56
CA GLU A 24 -8.63 1.77 -30.46
C GLU A 24 -10.03 2.42 -30.49
N SER A 25 -10.91 2.00 -31.40
CA SER A 25 -12.24 2.61 -31.55
C SER A 25 -13.13 2.37 -30.34
N ALA A 26 -13.81 3.42 -29.89
CA ALA A 26 -14.82 3.36 -28.82
C ALA A 26 -16.00 2.43 -29.18
N SER A 27 -16.28 2.22 -30.47
CA SER A 27 -17.30 1.27 -30.94
C SER A 27 -16.98 -0.19 -30.65
N LEU A 28 -15.74 -0.51 -30.26
CA LEU A 28 -15.32 -1.85 -29.85
C LEU A 28 -15.69 -2.17 -28.40
N LEU A 29 -16.21 -1.20 -27.64
CA LEU A 29 -16.67 -1.39 -26.27
C LEU A 29 -18.09 -1.96 -26.27
N ASP A 30 -18.17 -3.29 -26.12
CA ASP A 30 -19.42 -4.02 -25.86
C ASP A 30 -19.20 -5.14 -24.84
N ASP A 31 -20.29 -5.63 -24.26
CA ASP A 31 -20.25 -6.61 -23.16
C ASP A 31 -19.56 -7.91 -23.60
N SER A 32 -19.80 -8.36 -24.84
CA SER A 32 -19.24 -9.62 -25.36
C SER A 32 -17.74 -9.52 -25.55
N ARG A 33 -17.25 -8.48 -26.23
CA ARG A 33 -15.82 -8.25 -26.45
C ARG A 33 -15.06 -8.06 -25.13
N VAL A 34 -15.61 -7.28 -24.20
CA VAL A 34 -14.99 -7.10 -22.88
C VAL A 34 -14.96 -8.42 -22.11
N ASN A 35 -16.02 -9.22 -22.14
CA ASN A 35 -16.03 -10.53 -21.48
C ASN A 35 -15.01 -11.50 -22.08
N ARG A 36 -14.88 -11.55 -23.41
CA ARG A 36 -13.86 -12.34 -24.11
C ARG A 36 -12.44 -11.87 -23.77
N TRP A 37 -12.22 -10.55 -23.69
CA TRP A 37 -10.93 -10.00 -23.28
C TRP A 37 -10.56 -10.43 -21.86
N LEU A 38 -11.50 -10.38 -20.91
CA LEU A 38 -11.26 -10.82 -19.54
C LEU A 38 -10.98 -12.32 -19.46
N GLN A 39 -11.64 -13.15 -20.27
CA GLN A 39 -11.35 -14.58 -20.40
C GLN A 39 -9.96 -14.82 -20.95
N TRP A 40 -9.62 -14.13 -22.05
CA TRP A 40 -8.31 -14.19 -22.67
C TRP A 40 -7.21 -13.79 -21.67
N GLN A 41 -7.39 -12.71 -20.91
CA GLN A 41 -6.44 -12.32 -19.88
C GLN A 41 -6.20 -13.43 -18.85
N SER A 42 -7.26 -14.10 -18.39
CA SER A 42 -7.15 -15.22 -17.47
C SER A 42 -6.47 -16.43 -18.11
N SER A 43 -6.77 -16.77 -19.37
CA SER A 43 -6.13 -17.89 -20.07
C SER A 43 -4.65 -17.65 -20.37
N GLN A 44 -4.24 -16.38 -20.45
CA GLN A 44 -2.83 -15.97 -20.50
C GLN A 44 -2.12 -16.00 -19.12
N GLY A 45 -2.71 -16.64 -18.11
CA GLY A 45 -2.11 -16.78 -16.78
C GLY A 45 -2.04 -15.49 -15.96
N ARG A 46 -2.77 -14.42 -16.34
CA ARG A 46 -2.75 -13.17 -15.56
C ARG A 46 -3.43 -13.38 -14.22
N ALA A 47 -2.80 -12.87 -13.16
CA ALA A 47 -3.35 -12.94 -11.82
C ALA A 47 -4.76 -12.33 -11.74
N PRO A 48 -5.73 -12.96 -11.04
CA PRO A 48 -7.12 -12.49 -10.97
C PRO A 48 -7.25 -11.04 -10.50
N ARG A 49 -6.38 -10.59 -9.60
CA ARG A 49 -6.35 -9.20 -9.11
C ARG A 49 -6.02 -8.20 -10.22
N THR A 50 -5.10 -8.57 -11.10
CA THR A 50 -4.73 -7.77 -12.27
C THR A 50 -5.89 -7.71 -13.25
N VAL A 51 -6.52 -8.86 -13.56
CA VAL A 51 -7.71 -8.91 -14.44
C VAL A 51 -8.86 -8.07 -13.88
N ARG A 52 -9.12 -8.14 -12.56
CA ARG A 52 -10.10 -7.26 -11.90
C ARG A 52 -9.75 -5.78 -12.03
N SER A 53 -8.47 -5.42 -11.87
CA SER A 53 -8.02 -4.02 -12.01
C SER A 53 -8.23 -3.51 -13.44
N HIS A 54 -7.85 -4.31 -14.43
CA HIS A 54 -8.06 -4.02 -15.85
C HIS A 54 -9.55 -3.86 -16.17
N ARG A 55 -10.40 -4.78 -15.69
CA ARG A 55 -11.86 -4.66 -15.77
C ARG A 55 -12.36 -3.34 -15.20
N CYS A 56 -11.99 -3.01 -13.97
CA CYS A 56 -12.46 -1.78 -13.32
C CYS A 56 -12.04 -0.54 -14.12
N ASN A 57 -10.80 -0.49 -14.59
CA ASN A 57 -10.29 0.61 -15.39
C ASN A 57 -11.05 0.76 -16.72
N LEU A 58 -11.27 -0.34 -17.43
CA LEU A 58 -11.99 -0.31 -18.69
C LEU A 58 -13.46 0.11 -18.50
N LEU A 59 -14.12 -0.39 -17.45
CA LEU A 59 -15.49 0.04 -17.12
C LEU A 59 -15.57 1.53 -16.75
N THR A 60 -14.56 2.08 -16.07
CA THR A 60 -14.48 3.53 -15.82
C THR A 60 -14.42 4.31 -17.12
N ILE A 61 -13.55 3.90 -18.06
CA ILE A 61 -13.40 4.56 -19.36
C ILE A 61 -14.67 4.45 -20.17
N TRP A 62 -15.29 3.26 -20.22
CA TRP A 62 -16.52 3.04 -20.97
C TRP A 62 -17.68 3.86 -20.42
N LYS A 63 -17.87 3.93 -19.09
CA LYS A 63 -18.90 4.80 -18.48
C LYS A 63 -18.69 6.27 -18.84
N ALA A 64 -17.48 6.77 -18.68
CA ALA A 64 -17.15 8.15 -19.05
C ALA A 64 -17.34 8.41 -20.56
N GLY A 65 -17.05 7.42 -21.41
CA GLY A 65 -17.29 7.49 -22.85
C GLY A 65 -18.77 7.56 -23.19
N PHE A 66 -19.61 6.79 -22.50
CA PHE A 66 -21.08 6.84 -22.66
C PHE A 66 -21.65 8.19 -22.20
N GLU A 67 -21.27 8.66 -21.02
CA GLU A 67 -21.72 9.96 -20.46
C GLU A 67 -21.38 11.14 -21.37
N ARG A 68 -20.31 11.01 -22.18
CA ARG A 68 -19.87 12.03 -23.13
C ARG A 68 -20.30 11.78 -24.57
N GLY A 69 -21.13 10.77 -24.83
CA GLY A 69 -21.66 10.45 -26.16
C GLY A 69 -20.69 9.74 -27.11
N TYR A 70 -19.48 9.37 -26.67
CA TYR A 70 -18.51 8.63 -27.50
C TYR A 70 -18.88 7.15 -27.70
N VAL A 71 -19.72 6.60 -26.81
CA VAL A 71 -20.23 5.23 -26.89
C VAL A 71 -21.74 5.26 -26.77
N LYS A 72 -22.45 4.52 -27.63
CA LYS A 72 -23.93 4.52 -27.66
C LYS A 72 -24.58 3.84 -26.47
N LEU A 73 -23.91 2.84 -25.88
CA LEU A 73 -24.48 1.97 -24.84
C LEU A 73 -23.56 1.93 -23.62
N PRO A 74 -24.12 1.97 -22.39
CA PRO A 74 -23.34 1.81 -21.18
C PRO A 74 -22.96 0.33 -20.94
N PRO A 75 -21.94 0.04 -20.11
CA PRO A 75 -21.62 -1.33 -19.71
C PRO A 75 -22.77 -1.97 -18.92
N ARG A 76 -23.19 -3.18 -19.30
CA ARG A 76 -24.30 -3.90 -18.66
C ARG A 76 -23.84 -5.24 -18.05
N ARG A 77 -23.65 -6.26 -18.88
CA ARG A 77 -23.41 -7.65 -18.47
C ARG A 77 -21.93 -8.03 -18.50
N VAL A 78 -21.07 -7.18 -17.94
CA VAL A 78 -19.62 -7.47 -17.83
C VAL A 78 -19.34 -8.35 -16.61
N ARG A 79 -18.85 -9.58 -16.85
CA ARG A 79 -18.61 -10.62 -15.85
C ARG A 79 -17.78 -10.12 -14.68
N LYS A 80 -18.11 -10.54 -13.46
CA LYS A 80 -17.31 -10.27 -12.27
C LYS A 80 -16.08 -11.18 -12.26
N VAL A 81 -14.94 -10.65 -11.79
CA VAL A 81 -13.71 -11.41 -11.57
C VAL A 81 -13.67 -11.80 -10.09
N ARG A 82 -13.82 -13.10 -9.80
CA ARG A 82 -13.72 -13.63 -8.44
C ARG A 82 -12.28 -13.48 -7.95
N LEU A 83 -12.12 -13.01 -6.72
CA LEU A 83 -10.84 -12.99 -6.03
C LEU A 83 -10.95 -13.84 -4.79
N ASP A 84 -9.91 -14.62 -4.53
CA ASP A 84 -9.79 -15.30 -3.25
C ASP A 84 -9.46 -14.30 -2.15
N THR A 85 -10.08 -14.49 -1.00
CA THR A 85 -9.77 -13.74 0.21
C THR A 85 -8.36 -14.11 0.65
N ARG A 86 -7.44 -13.16 0.58
CA ARG A 86 -6.08 -13.38 1.08
C ARG A 86 -6.04 -13.10 2.57
N ILE A 87 -5.61 -14.09 3.33
CA ILE A 87 -5.28 -13.92 4.75
C ILE A 87 -4.10 -12.95 4.84
N PRO A 88 -4.25 -11.78 5.49
CA PRO A 88 -3.13 -10.89 5.70
C PRO A 88 -2.03 -11.59 6.49
N ARG A 89 -0.78 -11.36 6.11
CA ARG A 89 0.40 -11.75 6.89
C ARG A 89 1.25 -10.52 7.19
N CYS A 90 1.98 -10.57 8.29
CA CYS A 90 2.98 -9.57 8.66
C CYS A 90 4.25 -10.21 9.24
N TRP A 91 5.27 -9.39 9.48
CA TRP A 91 6.50 -9.86 10.14
C TRP A 91 6.27 -10.04 11.64
N THR A 92 6.95 -11.03 12.21
CA THR A 92 7.14 -11.13 13.67
C THR A 92 8.09 -10.02 14.15
N PRO A 93 8.14 -9.74 15.47
CA PRO A 93 9.12 -8.80 16.02
C PRO A 93 10.56 -9.13 15.63
N GLU A 94 10.96 -10.40 15.69
CA GLU A 94 12.33 -10.86 15.40
C GLU A 94 12.70 -10.66 13.93
N GLN A 95 11.76 -10.95 13.03
CA GLN A 95 11.92 -10.67 11.60
C GLN A 95 12.05 -9.17 11.34
N PHE A 96 11.30 -8.35 12.06
CA PHE A 96 11.39 -6.89 11.93
C PHE A 96 12.73 -6.35 12.45
N GLU A 97 13.24 -6.88 13.57
CA GLU A 97 14.59 -6.54 14.07
C GLU A 97 15.67 -6.90 13.04
N THR A 98 15.56 -8.09 12.43
CA THR A 98 16.48 -8.53 11.37
C THR A 98 16.48 -7.55 10.19
N ILE A 99 15.31 -7.01 9.83
CA ILE A 99 15.17 -5.99 8.79
C ILE A 99 15.83 -4.68 9.20
N LEU A 100 15.65 -4.22 10.45
CA LEU A 100 16.25 -2.98 10.95
C LEU A 100 17.77 -3.07 10.96
N ASP A 101 18.32 -4.19 11.44
CA ASP A 101 19.75 -4.44 11.48
C ASP A 101 20.36 -4.45 10.07
N ALA A 102 19.71 -5.12 9.13
CA ALA A 102 20.17 -5.15 7.74
C ALA A 102 20.03 -3.77 7.05
N ALA A 103 18.97 -3.02 7.36
CA ALA A 103 18.78 -1.65 6.90
C ALA A 103 19.89 -0.72 7.42
N GLY A 104 20.35 -0.94 8.66
CA GLY A 104 21.49 -0.25 9.28
C GLY A 104 22.85 -0.50 8.62
N ARG A 105 22.93 -1.45 7.67
CA ARG A 105 24.16 -1.78 6.93
C ARG A 105 24.12 -1.33 5.47
N ILE A 106 23.02 -0.70 5.02
CA ILE A 106 22.90 -0.24 3.63
C ILE A 106 23.82 0.95 3.38
N ARG A 107 24.70 0.78 2.39
CA ARG A 107 25.63 1.82 1.91
C ARG A 107 24.95 2.86 1.01
N GLY A 108 25.58 4.03 0.92
CA GLY A 108 25.16 5.15 0.10
C GLY A 108 24.08 6.03 0.74
N ASP A 109 23.56 6.95 -0.05
CA ASP A 109 22.78 8.08 0.46
C ASP A 109 21.33 8.06 -0.02
N ALA A 110 20.38 8.31 0.89
CA ALA A 110 18.96 8.51 0.55
C ALA A 110 18.75 9.87 -0.13
N GLN A 111 19.53 10.86 0.32
CA GLN A 111 19.78 12.15 -0.30
C GLN A 111 21.19 12.60 0.11
N VAL A 112 21.83 13.50 -0.63
CA VAL A 112 23.20 13.99 -0.36
C VAL A 112 23.39 14.31 1.13
N GLY A 113 24.29 13.59 1.82
CA GLY A 113 24.56 13.82 3.25
C GLY A 113 23.54 13.20 4.21
N ILE A 114 22.63 12.33 3.73
CA ILE A 114 21.85 11.42 4.58
C ILE A 114 22.20 9.97 4.23
N PRO A 115 22.99 9.31 5.08
CA PRO A 115 23.31 7.90 4.92
C PRO A 115 22.05 7.03 5.01
N LYS A 116 21.89 6.11 4.06
CA LYS A 116 20.78 5.12 4.05
C LYS A 116 20.74 4.28 5.33
N ARG A 117 21.91 3.99 5.91
CA ARG A 117 22.04 3.25 7.17
C ARG A 117 21.34 3.91 8.37
N LEU A 118 21.16 5.23 8.37
CA LEU A 118 20.40 5.93 9.41
C LEU A 118 18.96 6.16 8.94
N TRP A 119 18.80 6.55 7.68
CA TRP A 119 17.51 6.90 7.09
C TRP A 119 16.52 5.75 7.04
N LEU A 120 16.94 4.56 6.59
CA LEU A 120 16.01 3.46 6.37
C LEU A 120 15.50 2.86 7.70
N PRO A 121 16.35 2.59 8.71
CA PRO A 121 15.85 2.17 10.02
C PRO A 121 14.89 3.20 10.65
N ALA A 122 15.24 4.49 10.61
CA ALA A 122 14.38 5.56 11.13
C ALA A 122 13.02 5.61 10.38
N LEU A 123 13.03 5.50 9.05
CA LEU A 123 11.80 5.44 8.25
C LEU A 123 10.94 4.22 8.63
N CYS A 124 11.56 3.06 8.83
CA CYS A 124 10.86 1.84 9.23
C CYS A 124 10.23 1.99 10.62
N LEU A 125 10.97 2.54 11.58
CA LEU A 125 10.49 2.78 12.95
C LEU A 125 9.37 3.82 12.99
N VAL A 126 9.47 4.92 12.24
CA VAL A 126 8.36 5.89 12.11
C VAL A 126 7.15 5.23 11.45
N GLY A 127 7.36 4.44 10.41
CA GLY A 127 6.28 3.67 9.78
C GLY A 127 5.59 2.71 10.73
N LEU A 128 6.35 2.08 11.64
CA LEU A 128 5.82 1.19 12.65
C LEU A 128 5.08 1.96 13.76
N SER A 129 5.63 3.05 14.28
CA SER A 129 4.98 3.83 15.35
C SER A 129 3.72 4.55 14.90
N THR A 130 3.67 4.99 13.64
CA THR A 130 2.57 5.82 13.14
C THR A 130 1.55 5.06 12.30
N GLY A 131 1.95 3.90 11.79
CA GLY A 131 1.19 3.15 10.82
C GLY A 131 1.06 3.85 9.49
N LEU A 132 1.71 4.97 9.19
CA LEU A 132 1.47 5.73 7.96
C LEU A 132 1.73 4.92 6.67
N ARG A 133 1.04 5.29 5.59
CA ARG A 133 1.32 4.68 4.27
C ARG A 133 2.64 5.21 3.75
N ARG A 134 3.36 4.43 2.94
CA ARG A 134 4.63 4.83 2.32
C ARG A 134 4.59 6.23 1.69
N GLY A 135 3.51 6.55 0.97
CA GLY A 135 3.36 7.85 0.33
C GLY A 135 3.33 8.99 1.35
N ASP A 136 2.58 8.81 2.44
CA ASP A 136 2.49 9.78 3.53
C ASP A 136 3.82 9.89 4.30
N LEU A 137 4.52 8.76 4.53
CA LEU A 137 5.84 8.74 5.18
C LEU A 137 6.91 9.50 4.40
N LEU A 138 6.96 9.32 3.08
CA LEU A 138 7.94 9.99 2.21
C LEU A 138 7.61 11.47 1.98
N SER A 139 6.38 11.89 2.30
CA SER A 139 5.98 13.31 2.31
C SER A 139 5.81 13.88 3.72
N LEU A 140 6.31 13.19 4.74
CA LEU A 140 6.19 13.65 6.13
C LEU A 140 7.12 14.85 6.34
N GLU A 141 6.53 15.97 6.71
CA GLU A 141 7.26 17.21 7.02
C GLU A 141 7.69 17.23 8.49
N LYS A 142 8.84 17.86 8.77
CA LYS A 142 9.33 18.05 10.13
C LYS A 142 8.37 18.90 10.97
N SER A 143 7.72 19.88 10.34
CA SER A 143 6.71 20.77 10.95
C SER A 143 5.47 20.04 11.47
N PHE A 144 5.17 18.84 10.95
CA PHE A 144 4.04 18.03 11.43
C PHE A 144 4.34 17.29 12.74
N ILE A 145 5.58 17.35 13.22
CA ILE A 145 6.04 16.73 14.45
C ILE A 145 6.02 17.80 15.54
N GLN A 146 5.06 17.65 16.45
CA GLN A 146 4.85 18.56 17.58
C GLN A 146 5.82 18.23 18.73
N PRO A 147 5.99 19.15 19.71
CA PRO A 147 6.69 18.84 20.96
C PRO A 147 6.16 17.54 21.59
N GLY A 148 7.09 16.73 22.11
CA GLY A 148 6.76 15.38 22.60
C GLY A 148 6.60 14.33 21.50
N TYR A 149 6.96 14.63 20.24
CA TYR A 149 6.95 13.70 19.10
C TYR A 149 5.56 13.13 18.74
N ARG A 150 4.52 13.93 18.96
CA ARG A 150 3.20 13.69 18.38
C ARG A 150 3.20 14.15 16.93
N VAL A 151 2.65 13.32 16.04
CA VAL A 151 2.52 13.63 14.61
C VAL A 151 1.06 13.69 14.24
N THR A 152 0.65 14.79 13.61
CA THR A 152 -0.69 14.94 13.05
C THR A 152 -0.60 15.33 11.59
N ILE A 153 -1.23 14.56 10.71
CA ILE A 153 -1.26 14.81 9.27
C ILE A 153 -2.66 14.59 8.70
N VAL A 154 -2.90 15.11 7.50
CA VAL A 154 -4.02 14.69 6.65
C VAL A 154 -3.51 13.61 5.68
N GLN A 155 -4.06 12.40 5.77
CA GLN A 155 -3.64 11.28 4.91
C GLN A 155 -4.02 11.56 3.45
N ARG A 156 -3.03 11.60 2.55
CA ARG A 156 -3.25 12.00 1.15
C ARG A 156 -4.24 11.09 0.41
N LYS A 157 -4.32 9.82 0.81
CA LYS A 157 -5.21 8.84 0.15
C LYS A 157 -6.69 9.08 0.46
N THR A 158 -7.02 9.49 1.68
CA THR A 158 -8.42 9.55 2.14
C THR A 158 -8.88 10.96 2.47
N GLY A 159 -7.97 11.91 2.67
CA GLY A 159 -8.30 13.25 3.14
C GLY A 159 -8.58 13.32 4.64
N ASP A 160 -8.34 12.23 5.38
CA ASP A 160 -8.68 12.16 6.80
C ASP A 160 -7.50 12.56 7.69
N MET A 161 -7.82 13.25 8.78
CA MET A 161 -6.86 13.54 9.84
C MET A 161 -6.40 12.24 10.50
N HIS A 162 -5.09 12.13 10.72
CA HIS A 162 -4.44 11.01 11.38
C HIS A 162 -3.42 11.52 12.39
N THR A 163 -3.56 11.07 13.64
CA THR A 163 -2.64 11.42 14.72
C THR A 163 -1.97 10.16 15.25
N ALA A 164 -0.67 10.25 15.52
CA ALA A 164 0.12 9.18 16.09
C ALA A 164 1.22 9.72 17.01
N GLN A 165 1.83 8.82 17.77
CA GLN A 165 2.88 9.13 18.75
C GLN A 165 4.13 8.31 18.41
N PHE A 166 5.31 8.92 18.46
CA PHE A 166 6.56 8.16 18.36
C PHE A 166 6.89 7.50 19.70
N GLY A 167 7.38 6.27 19.65
CA GLY A 167 8.00 5.61 20.79
C GLY A 167 9.46 6.04 20.97
N SER A 168 10.03 5.80 22.15
CA SER A 168 11.41 6.18 22.51
C SER A 168 12.46 5.75 21.47
N ARG A 169 12.38 4.51 21.00
CA ARG A 169 13.29 3.99 19.96
C ARG A 169 13.17 4.74 18.62
N THR A 170 11.94 5.12 18.25
CA THR A 170 11.68 5.90 17.03
C THR A 170 12.21 7.32 17.17
N ILE A 171 12.06 7.92 18.35
CA ILE A 171 12.61 9.23 18.69
C ILE A 171 14.12 9.23 18.52
N ALA A 172 14.82 8.28 19.17
CA ALA A 172 16.27 8.16 19.07
C ALA A 172 16.75 7.98 17.62
N ALA A 173 16.03 7.17 16.83
CA ALA A 173 16.37 6.97 15.41
C ALA A 173 16.16 8.23 14.56
N VAL A 174 15.15 9.04 14.87
CA VAL A 174 14.89 10.33 14.19
C VAL A 174 15.93 11.37 14.59
N GLU A 175 16.28 11.45 15.88
CA GLU A 175 17.30 12.38 16.39
C GLU A 175 18.70 12.07 15.87
N ALA A 176 19.00 10.79 15.59
CA ALA A 176 20.25 10.36 14.98
C ALA A 176 20.39 10.77 13.50
N LEU A 177 19.31 11.23 12.84
CA LEU A 177 19.40 11.70 11.45
C LEU A 177 20.20 13.00 11.38
N PRO A 178 21.05 13.18 10.35
CA PRO A 178 21.77 14.43 10.16
C PRO A 178 20.82 15.64 10.12
N LYS A 179 21.10 16.65 10.94
CA LYS A 179 20.38 17.94 10.89
C LYS A 179 20.67 18.61 9.56
N ARG A 180 19.62 18.93 8.80
CA ARG A 180 19.75 19.57 7.49
C ARG A 180 18.63 20.57 7.24
N SER A 181 18.90 21.53 6.38
CA SER A 181 17.88 22.40 5.78
C SER A 181 16.90 21.57 4.94
N GLY A 182 15.66 22.06 4.85
CA GLY A 182 14.57 21.41 4.11
C GLY A 182 13.42 20.93 4.99
N VAL A 183 12.26 20.78 4.33
CA VAL A 183 10.95 20.57 4.97
C VAL A 183 10.71 19.11 5.38
N LEU A 184 11.11 18.16 4.52
CA LEU A 184 10.83 16.74 4.72
C LEU A 184 11.70 16.10 5.80
N LEU A 185 11.10 15.22 6.59
CA LEU A 185 11.82 14.35 7.53
C LEU A 185 12.61 13.27 6.78
N PHE A 186 12.00 12.63 5.77
CA PHE A 186 12.59 11.55 5.00
C PHE A 186 12.74 11.89 3.51
N PRO A 187 13.62 12.83 3.16
CA PRO A 187 13.78 13.23 1.78
C PRO A 187 14.44 12.10 0.98
N TRP A 188 13.94 11.87 -0.24
CA TRP A 188 14.35 10.78 -1.12
C TRP A 188 14.60 11.31 -2.53
N LYS A 189 15.87 11.33 -2.96
CA LYS A 189 16.26 11.98 -4.22
C LYS A 189 15.94 11.18 -5.49
N TYR A 190 15.53 9.92 -5.34
CA TYR A 190 15.30 9.02 -6.48
C TYR A 190 13.82 8.88 -6.77
N ARG A 191 13.50 8.25 -7.91
CA ARG A 191 12.13 7.86 -8.22
C ARG A 191 11.56 6.91 -7.16
N THR A 192 10.24 6.97 -6.97
CA THR A 192 9.52 6.14 -5.98
C THR A 192 9.64 4.63 -6.23
N ASP A 193 9.84 4.21 -7.48
CA ASP A 193 10.07 2.81 -7.83
C ASP A 193 11.47 2.32 -7.42
N ALA A 194 12.47 3.22 -7.41
CA ALA A 194 13.80 2.91 -6.93
C ALA A 194 13.78 2.52 -5.44
N PHE A 195 12.95 3.17 -4.64
CA PHE A 195 12.74 2.79 -3.24
C PHE A 195 12.13 1.38 -3.13
N THR A 196 11.07 1.08 -3.90
CA THR A 196 10.45 -0.26 -3.89
C THR A 196 11.47 -1.33 -4.26
N LYS A 197 12.24 -1.10 -5.32
CA LYS A 197 13.30 -2.03 -5.77
C LYS A 197 14.37 -2.21 -4.69
N MET A 198 14.84 -1.12 -4.07
CA MET A 198 15.83 -1.18 -2.99
C MET A 198 15.33 -2.03 -1.82
N PHE A 199 14.11 -1.75 -1.34
CA PHE A 199 13.54 -2.47 -0.20
C PHE A 199 13.24 -3.94 -0.53
N SER A 200 12.74 -4.23 -1.74
CA SER A 200 12.55 -5.62 -2.18
C SER A 200 13.86 -6.41 -2.29
N ARG A 201 14.96 -5.77 -2.72
CA ARG A 201 16.29 -6.41 -2.71
C ARG A 201 16.79 -6.69 -1.29
N LEU A 202 16.52 -5.79 -0.34
CA LEU A 202 16.84 -6.02 1.07
C LEU A 202 16.12 -7.27 1.57
N LEU A 203 14.80 -7.35 1.41
CA LEU A 203 14.01 -8.50 1.84
C LEU A 203 14.46 -9.81 1.17
N LYS A 204 14.75 -9.77 -0.14
CA LYS A 204 15.25 -10.94 -0.89
C LYS A 204 16.58 -11.45 -0.32
N ARG A 205 17.48 -10.56 0.12
CA ARG A 205 18.77 -10.95 0.73
C ARG A 205 18.60 -11.60 2.11
N LEU A 206 17.53 -11.27 2.81
CA LEU A 206 17.20 -11.83 4.12
C LEU A 206 16.33 -13.09 4.02
N ASP A 207 15.96 -13.50 2.80
CA ASP A 207 14.94 -14.52 2.54
C ASP A 207 13.62 -14.27 3.29
N LEU A 208 13.27 -13.00 3.47
CA LEU A 208 12.04 -12.61 4.17
C LEU A 208 10.94 -12.26 3.17
N PRO A 209 9.70 -12.76 3.38
CA PRO A 209 8.58 -12.40 2.54
C PRO A 209 8.14 -10.95 2.80
N GLY A 210 7.31 -10.43 1.89
CA GLY A 210 6.56 -9.21 2.13
C GLY A 210 7.04 -8.01 1.34
N SER A 211 6.78 -6.82 1.87
CA SER A 211 7.05 -5.54 1.21
C SER A 211 7.05 -4.43 2.25
N PHE A 212 7.43 -3.22 1.88
CA PHE A 212 7.37 -2.07 2.80
C PHE A 212 5.97 -1.83 3.42
N LYS A 213 4.89 -2.26 2.73
CA LYS A 213 3.52 -2.21 3.29
C LYS A 213 3.38 -3.06 4.56
N TRP A 214 4.19 -4.10 4.73
CA TRP A 214 4.12 -5.00 5.88
C TRP A 214 4.52 -4.33 7.19
N ILE A 215 5.28 -3.22 7.17
CA ILE A 215 5.55 -2.42 8.38
C ILE A 215 4.24 -1.98 9.04
N ARG A 216 3.37 -1.34 8.26
CA ARG A 216 2.04 -0.92 8.70
C ARG A 216 1.15 -2.10 9.11
N ARG A 217 1.36 -3.29 8.55
CA ARG A 217 0.62 -4.51 8.94
C ARG A 217 1.12 -5.03 10.28
N SER A 218 2.44 -5.17 10.45
CA SER A 218 3.08 -5.58 11.69
C SER A 218 2.65 -4.68 12.84
N GLY A 219 2.75 -3.35 12.69
CA GLY A 219 2.31 -2.43 13.74
C GLY A 219 0.82 -2.56 14.08
N ALA A 220 -0.06 -2.75 13.07
CA ALA A 220 -1.48 -2.96 13.31
C ALA A 220 -1.77 -4.30 14.00
N THR A 221 -1.09 -5.38 13.60
CA THR A 221 -1.20 -6.69 14.23
C THR A 221 -0.74 -6.61 15.68
N TRP A 222 0.40 -5.97 15.98
CA TRP A 222 0.94 -5.90 17.33
C TRP A 222 0.09 -5.03 18.26
N ILE A 223 -0.52 -3.96 17.74
CA ILE A 223 -1.52 -3.20 18.50
C ILE A 223 -2.79 -4.04 18.70
N ALA A 224 -3.22 -4.81 17.70
CA ALA A 224 -4.38 -5.68 17.84
C ALA A 224 -4.15 -6.77 18.90
N GLN A 225 -2.95 -7.34 18.98
CA GLN A 225 -2.57 -8.30 20.02
C GLN A 225 -2.69 -7.71 21.42
N ARG A 226 -2.25 -6.47 21.62
CA ARG A 226 -2.18 -5.84 22.96
C ARG A 226 -3.45 -5.11 23.39
N HIS A 227 -4.17 -4.53 22.43
CA HIS A 227 -5.25 -3.58 22.68
C HIS A 227 -6.51 -3.87 21.86
N GLY A 228 -6.55 -4.98 21.14
CA GLY A 228 -7.69 -5.42 20.34
C GLY A 228 -7.80 -4.73 18.97
N VAL A 229 -8.69 -5.29 18.14
CA VAL A 229 -8.89 -4.88 16.73
C VAL A 229 -9.38 -3.43 16.59
N ALA A 230 -10.11 -2.91 17.58
CA ALA A 230 -10.58 -1.54 17.59
C ALA A 230 -9.40 -0.53 17.66
N ALA A 231 -8.47 -0.75 18.59
CA ALA A 231 -7.26 0.07 18.71
C ALA A 231 -6.41 0.03 17.44
N ALA A 232 -6.27 -1.14 16.80
CA ALA A 232 -5.56 -1.26 15.52
C ALA A 232 -6.23 -0.48 14.38
N SER A 233 -7.56 -0.35 14.40
CA SER A 233 -8.29 0.45 13.41
C SER A 233 -8.02 1.95 13.59
N VAL A 234 -7.95 2.43 14.84
CA VAL A 234 -7.55 3.81 15.18
C VAL A 234 -6.10 4.07 14.76
N TYR A 235 -5.18 3.17 15.10
CA TYR A 235 -3.77 3.24 14.67
C TYR A 235 -3.60 3.33 13.15
N LEU A 236 -4.50 2.70 12.38
CA LEU A 236 -4.49 2.78 10.92
C LEU A 236 -5.19 4.05 10.39
N GLY A 237 -6.01 4.74 11.19
CA GLY A 237 -6.90 5.80 10.71
C GLY A 237 -7.96 5.25 9.77
N HIS A 238 -8.54 4.09 10.08
CA HIS A 238 -9.62 3.50 9.29
C HIS A 238 -10.98 3.88 9.85
N ARG A 239 -11.86 4.42 9.01
CA ARG A 239 -13.27 4.70 9.35
C ARG A 239 -14.18 3.51 9.16
N THR A 240 -13.91 2.67 8.16
CA THR A 240 -14.77 1.54 7.83
C THR A 240 -14.55 0.39 8.80
N PRO A 241 -15.58 -0.06 9.54
CA PRO A 241 -15.49 -1.22 10.41
C PRO A 241 -15.03 -2.46 9.64
N GLY A 242 -14.21 -3.31 10.28
CA GLY A 242 -13.72 -4.56 9.69
C GLY A 242 -12.60 -4.41 8.64
N LEU A 243 -12.34 -3.21 8.10
CA LEU A 243 -11.31 -3.01 7.07
C LEU A 243 -9.90 -3.38 7.58
N ALA A 244 -9.60 -3.03 8.84
CA ALA A 244 -8.34 -3.39 9.50
C ALA A 244 -8.18 -4.92 9.60
N ARG A 245 -9.21 -5.61 10.15
CA ARG A 245 -9.25 -7.08 10.32
C ARG A 245 -9.08 -7.81 8.99
N GLN A 246 -9.77 -7.37 7.93
CA GLN A 246 -9.75 -8.05 6.65
C GLN A 246 -8.44 -7.88 5.86
N ASN A 247 -7.73 -6.76 6.00
CA ASN A 247 -6.66 -6.37 5.06
C ASN A 247 -5.27 -6.18 5.68
N TYR A 248 -5.20 -6.01 7.00
CA TYR A 248 -3.99 -5.56 7.70
C TYR A 248 -3.59 -6.48 8.86
N ILE A 249 -4.55 -6.93 9.66
CA ILE A 249 -4.28 -7.75 10.84
C ILE A 249 -4.01 -9.20 10.42
N ASP A 250 -2.88 -9.74 10.89
CA ASP A 250 -2.51 -11.12 10.68
C ASP A 250 -3.19 -12.03 11.73
N PRO A 251 -4.20 -12.83 11.35
CA PRO A 251 -4.95 -13.62 12.31
C PRO A 251 -4.10 -14.72 12.95
N SER A 252 -2.99 -15.17 12.33
CA SER A 252 -2.13 -16.18 12.94
C SER A 252 -1.31 -15.64 14.11
N GLN A 253 -1.23 -14.31 14.25
CA GLN A 253 -0.50 -13.66 15.34
C GLN A 253 -1.44 -13.09 16.41
N VAL A 254 -2.71 -12.78 16.07
CA VAL A 254 -3.67 -12.20 17.04
C VAL A 254 -4.44 -13.24 17.83
N THR A 255 -4.33 -14.53 17.48
CA THR A 255 -5.02 -15.68 18.11
C THR A 255 -6.43 -15.32 18.62
N PRO A 256 -7.47 -15.35 17.78
CA PRO A 256 -8.81 -15.45 18.35
C PRO A 256 -8.84 -16.72 19.21
N GLU A 257 -9.43 -16.67 20.41
CA GLU A 257 -9.85 -17.88 21.11
C GLU A 257 -10.62 -18.74 20.10
N VAL A 258 -10.05 -19.90 19.77
CA VAL A 258 -10.72 -20.87 18.92
C VAL A 258 -11.64 -21.64 19.84
N PHE A 259 -12.90 -21.23 19.88
CA PHE A 259 -13.90 -21.94 20.66
C PHE A 259 -14.23 -23.26 19.98
N CYS A 260 -14.03 -24.36 20.68
CA CYS A 260 -14.67 -25.62 20.34
C CYS A 260 -16.12 -25.55 20.83
N PRO A 261 -17.13 -25.91 20.02
CA PRO A 261 -18.48 -26.07 20.55
C PRO A 261 -18.46 -27.15 21.65
N PRO A 262 -19.21 -26.97 22.76
CA PRO A 262 -19.28 -28.00 23.79
C PRO A 262 -19.85 -29.30 23.20
N GLY A 263 -19.09 -30.40 23.32
CA GLY A 263 -19.47 -31.73 22.84
C GLY A 263 -18.91 -32.15 21.47
N ALA A 264 -17.95 -31.40 20.90
CA ALA A 264 -17.16 -31.83 19.73
C ALA A 264 -15.83 -32.49 20.11
#